data_AF-T1B9U6-F1
#
_entry.id   AF-T1B9U6-F1
#
_cell.length_a   1.000
_cell.length_b   1.000
_cell.length_c   1.000
_cell.angle_alpha   90.00
_cell.angle_beta   90.00
_cell.angle_gamma   90.00
#
_symmetry.space_group_name_H-M   'P 1'
#
loop_
_entity.id
_entity.type
_entity.pdbx_description
1 polymer ?
#
loop_
_entity_poly.entity_id
_entity_poly.type
_entity_poly.pdbx_seq_one_letter_code
_entity_poly.pdbx_strand_id
1 'polypeptide(L)'
;MSPYPLDPVRAVGPARLVISSYPSRDAARAAVRGAVEARLAACGTVLDAASQYWWQGRVVEATEAVVLFKTVPKRVGALFAYLRAHHPYEVPEILEVDLPRVDDGYLRYLARTIDTDAPPPPLGGGATRRAAPRARAARPLGRTRAPHRRRSR
;
A
#
# COMPACT_ATOMS: atom_id res chain seq x y z
N MET A 1 24.47 4.33 18.18
CA MET A 1 24.31 2.95 17.65
C MET A 1 22.99 2.40 18.20
N SER A 2 22.13 1.83 17.34
CA SER A 2 20.88 1.21 17.79
C SER A 2 21.17 0.05 18.76
N PRO A 3 20.47 -0.09 19.89
CA PRO A 3 20.66 -1.18 20.84
C PRO A 3 20.14 -2.54 20.33
N TYR A 4 19.56 -2.59 19.13
CA TYR A 4 19.08 -3.80 18.48
C TYR A 4 20.00 -4.16 17.32
N PRO A 5 21.07 -4.96 17.54
CA PRO A 5 21.91 -5.44 16.45
C PRO A 5 21.05 -6.37 15.58
N LEU A 6 20.83 -5.96 14.33
CA LEU A 6 20.27 -6.85 13.32
C LEU A 6 21.38 -7.86 12.95
N ASP A 7 21.13 -9.14 13.19
CA ASP A 7 21.95 -10.24 12.69
C ASP A 7 22.11 -10.09 11.15
N PRO A 8 23.28 -10.37 10.55
CA PRO A 8 23.50 -10.18 9.12
C PRO A 8 22.78 -11.26 8.31
N VAL A 9 21.49 -11.02 8.10
CA VAL A 9 20.72 -11.27 6.88
C VAL A 9 21.00 -12.60 6.16
N ARG A 10 20.14 -13.59 6.44
CA ARG A 10 19.74 -14.61 5.45
C ARG A 10 19.45 -13.94 4.12
N ALA A 11 20.05 -14.45 3.04
CA ALA A 11 19.83 -14.11 1.63
C ALA A 11 18.94 -12.87 1.38
N VAL A 12 19.59 -11.74 1.16
CA VAL A 12 18.93 -10.47 0.84
C VAL A 12 18.10 -10.63 -0.43
N GLY A 13 16.77 -10.58 -0.32
CA GLY A 13 15.88 -10.63 -1.48
C GLY A 13 16.12 -9.48 -2.46
N PRO A 14 15.71 -9.62 -3.73
CA PRO A 14 15.93 -8.58 -4.74
C PRO A 14 15.03 -7.35 -4.58
N ALA A 15 14.01 -7.42 -3.72
CA ALA A 15 13.07 -6.33 -3.45
C ALA A 15 12.74 -6.21 -1.96
N ARG A 16 12.08 -5.11 -1.61
CA ARG A 16 11.65 -4.79 -0.26
C ARG A 16 10.22 -4.28 -0.23
N LEU A 17 9.51 -4.69 0.82
CA LEU A 17 8.25 -4.10 1.21
C LEU A 17 8.51 -3.19 2.40
N VAL A 18 8.17 -1.90 2.27
CA VAL A 18 8.18 -0.97 3.39
C VAL A 18 6.74 -0.71 3.82
N ILE A 19 6.48 -0.82 5.12
CA ILE A 19 5.14 -0.69 5.72
C ILE A 19 5.14 0.54 6.64
N SER A 20 4.08 1.33 6.57
CA SER A 20 3.88 2.50 7.42
C SER A 20 2.40 2.83 7.54
N SER A 21 1.93 3.25 8.71
CA SER A 21 0.54 3.67 8.95
C SER A 21 0.41 5.20 8.99
N TYR A 22 -0.75 5.72 8.57
CA TYR A 22 -1.04 7.14 8.45
C TYR A 22 -2.39 7.46 9.10
N PRO A 23 -2.59 8.70 9.58
CA PRO A 23 -3.84 9.10 10.25
C PRO A 23 -5.06 9.15 9.32
N SER A 24 -4.85 9.12 8.00
CA SER A 24 -5.93 9.14 7.03
C SER A 24 -5.51 8.56 5.68
N ARG A 25 -6.49 8.19 4.86
CA ARG A 25 -6.27 7.80 3.46
C ARG A 25 -5.57 8.90 2.65
N ASP A 26 -5.89 10.17 2.91
CA ASP A 26 -5.32 11.27 2.14
C ASP A 26 -3.85 11.49 2.48
N ALA A 27 -3.50 11.41 3.77
CA ALA A 27 -2.10 11.43 4.21
C ALA A 27 -1.31 10.26 3.60
N ALA A 28 -1.88 9.04 3.64
CA ALA A 28 -1.29 7.87 3.00
C ALA A 28 -1.09 8.06 1.48
N ARG A 29 -2.09 8.59 0.78
CA ARG A 29 -2.01 8.87 -0.67
C ARG A 29 -0.95 9.91 -1.00
N ALA A 30 -0.84 10.98 -0.20
CA ALA A 30 0.19 11.99 -0.37
C ALA A 30 1.59 11.39 -0.20
N ALA A 31 1.78 10.54 0.82
CA ALA A 31 3.05 9.85 1.05
C ALA A 31 3.41 8.91 -0.11
N VAL A 32 2.45 8.13 -0.62
CA VAL A 32 2.65 7.29 -1.82
C VAL A 32 3.04 8.13 -3.02
N ARG A 33 2.29 9.21 -3.29
CA ARG A 33 2.55 10.08 -4.44
C ARG A 33 3.96 10.65 -4.40
N GLY A 34 4.37 11.26 -3.29
CA GLY A 34 5.69 11.87 -3.19
C GLY A 34 6.83 10.83 -3.20
N ALA A 35 6.65 9.66 -2.56
CA ALA A 35 7.66 8.59 -2.62
C ALA A 35 7.85 8.02 -4.04
N VAL A 36 6.76 7.92 -4.81
CA VAL A 36 6.82 7.47 -6.22
C VAL A 36 7.41 8.55 -7.12
N GLU A 37 6.98 9.80 -6.97
CA GLU A 37 7.51 10.95 -7.73
C GLU A 37 9.01 11.14 -7.49
N ALA A 38 9.47 10.93 -6.26
CA ALA A 38 10.88 10.98 -5.88
C ALA A 38 11.67 9.71 -6.27
N ARG A 39 11.07 8.73 -6.96
CA ARG A 39 11.69 7.45 -7.34
C ARG A 39 12.29 6.68 -6.15
N LEU A 40 11.65 6.77 -4.99
CA LEU A 40 12.04 6.06 -3.75
C LEU A 40 11.28 4.74 -3.58
N ALA A 41 10.04 4.71 -4.07
CA ALA A 41 9.23 3.51 -4.20
C ALA A 41 8.68 3.42 -5.63
N ALA A 42 8.59 2.20 -6.16
CA ALA A 42 8.00 1.99 -7.49
C ALA A 42 6.47 2.12 -7.45
N CYS A 43 5.88 1.72 -6.33
CA CYS A 43 4.46 1.88 -6.05
C CYS A 43 4.16 1.81 -4.55
N GLY A 44 2.95 2.23 -4.18
CA GLY A 44 2.39 2.04 -2.84
C GLY A 44 0.93 1.60 -2.93
N THR A 45 0.50 0.73 -2.01
CA THR A 45 -0.90 0.32 -1.87
C THR A 45 -1.44 0.81 -0.55
N VAL A 46 -2.54 1.56 -0.58
CA VAL A 46 -3.21 2.10 0.62
C VAL A 46 -4.34 1.16 1.02
N LEU A 47 -4.36 0.74 2.29
CA LEU A 47 -5.36 -0.14 2.89
C LEU A 47 -6.01 0.57 4.08
N ASP A 48 -7.31 0.37 4.31
CA ASP A 48 -7.95 0.81 5.56
C ASP A 48 -7.50 -0.06 6.72
N ALA A 49 -7.30 0.56 7.87
CA ALA A 49 -6.93 -0.14 9.09
C ALA A 49 -7.62 0.48 10.31
N ALA A 50 -7.73 -0.33 11.36
CA ALA A 50 -7.94 0.13 12.72
C ALA A 50 -6.75 -0.38 13.53
N SER A 51 -6.06 0.53 14.20
CA SER A 51 -4.87 0.25 14.99
C SER A 51 -5.19 0.39 16.47
N GLN A 52 -4.64 -0.50 17.31
CA GLN A 52 -4.75 -0.44 18.76
C GLN A 52 -3.36 -0.41 19.38
N TYR A 53 -3.10 0.58 20.24
CA TYR A 53 -1.79 0.77 20.85
C TYR A 53 -1.90 1.51 22.20
N TRP A 54 -0.82 1.48 22.97
CA TRP A 54 -0.72 2.22 24.22
C TRP A 54 -0.38 3.67 23.96
N TRP A 55 -1.16 4.58 24.55
CA TRP A 55 -0.91 6.00 24.53
C TRP A 55 -1.33 6.63 25.86
N GLN A 56 -0.42 7.37 26.51
CA GLN A 56 -0.67 8.06 27.79
C GLN A 56 -1.33 7.17 28.85
N GLY A 57 -0.81 5.95 29.02
CA GLY A 57 -1.27 5.02 30.07
C GLY A 57 -2.61 4.35 29.81
N ARG A 58 -3.15 4.42 28.58
CA ARG A 58 -4.35 3.66 28.18
C ARG A 58 -4.19 3.04 26.80
N VAL A 59 -4.96 1.99 26.53
CA VAL A 59 -5.11 1.45 25.18
C VAL A 59 -6.07 2.36 24.40
N VAL A 60 -5.65 2.76 23.21
CA VAL A 60 -6.42 3.60 22.29
C VAL A 60 -6.62 2.84 20.99
N GLU A 61 -7.80 3.01 20.40
CA GLU A 61 -8.11 2.59 19.03
C GLU A 61 -8.12 3.82 18.11
N ALA A 62 -7.50 3.69 16.93
CA ALA A 62 -7.47 4.74 15.91
C ALA A 62 -7.83 4.15 14.54
N THR A 63 -8.66 4.87 13.77
CA THR A 63 -8.84 4.58 12.35
C THR A 63 -7.65 5.15 11.58
N GLU A 64 -6.98 4.29 10.81
CA GLU A 64 -5.76 4.63 10.09
C GLU A 64 -5.81 4.11 8.64
N ALA A 65 -4.80 4.47 7.87
CA ALA A 65 -4.51 3.85 6.59
C ALA A 65 -3.09 3.28 6.60
N VAL A 66 -2.94 2.00 6.24
CA VAL A 66 -1.62 1.36 6.09
C VAL A 66 -1.18 1.45 4.64
N VAL A 67 0.09 1.77 4.43
CA VAL A 67 0.72 1.80 3.11
C VAL A 67 1.75 0.69 2.99
N LEU A 68 1.63 -0.06 1.90
CA LEU A 68 2.58 -1.08 1.47
C LEU A 68 3.40 -0.55 0.29
N PHE A 69 4.58 0.01 0.55
CA PHE A 69 5.51 0.52 -0.46
C PHE A 69 6.40 -0.59 -1.01
N LYS A 70 6.54 -0.69 -2.34
CA LYS A 70 7.42 -1.68 -2.98
C LYS A 70 8.64 -0.96 -3.54
N THR A 71 9.81 -1.42 -3.13
CA THR A 71 11.09 -0.82 -3.54
C THR A 71 12.18 -1.89 -3.66
N VAL A 72 13.41 -1.46 -3.90
CA VAL A 72 14.60 -2.31 -3.96
C VAL A 72 15.55 -1.96 -2.81
N PRO A 73 16.48 -2.87 -2.42
CA PRO A 73 17.39 -2.68 -1.29
C PRO A 73 18.10 -1.31 -1.31
N LYS A 74 18.64 -0.90 -2.47
CA LYS A 74 19.41 0.35 -2.63
C LYS A 74 18.59 1.63 -2.34
N ARG A 75 17.26 1.57 -2.31
CA ARG A 75 16.37 2.73 -2.11
C ARG A 75 15.76 2.81 -0.71
N VAL A 76 15.84 1.74 0.09
CA VAL A 76 15.19 1.69 1.42
C VAL A 76 15.66 2.82 2.33
N GLY A 77 16.98 3.07 2.43
CA GLY A 77 17.50 4.13 3.30
C GLY A 77 16.95 5.52 2.94
N ALA A 78 16.88 5.82 1.64
CA ALA A 78 16.31 7.07 1.15
C ALA A 78 14.80 7.15 1.36
N LEU A 79 14.07 6.04 1.15
CA LEU A 79 12.64 5.96 1.44
C LEU A 79 12.37 6.18 2.93
N PHE A 80 13.13 5.54 3.83
CA PHE A 80 13.00 5.74 5.28
C PHE A 80 13.24 7.19 5.69
N ALA A 81 14.27 7.82 5.13
CA ALA A 81 14.55 9.23 5.40
C ALA A 81 13.41 10.14 4.93
N TYR A 82 12.91 9.91 3.71
CA TYR A 82 11.77 10.63 3.16
C TYR A 82 10.52 10.46 4.03
N LEU A 83 10.18 9.22 4.39
CA LEU A 83 9.00 8.93 5.20
C LEU A 83 9.09 9.63 6.56
N ARG A 84 10.23 9.54 7.26
CA ARG A 84 10.42 10.26 8.54
C ARG A 84 10.25 11.77 8.41
N ALA A 85 10.78 12.37 7.34
CA ALA A 85 10.74 13.82 7.15
C ALA A 85 9.33 14.36 6.80
N HIS A 86 8.46 13.52 6.24
CA HIS A 86 7.14 13.93 5.75
C HIS A 86 5.98 13.26 6.49
N HIS A 87 6.26 12.48 7.54
CA HIS A 87 5.21 11.79 8.27
C HIS A 87 4.42 12.76 9.18
N PRO A 88 3.08 12.63 9.27
CA PRO A 88 2.29 13.40 10.24
C PRO A 88 2.54 13.03 11.71
N TYR A 89 3.19 11.90 11.97
CA TYR A 89 3.42 11.40 13.32
C TYR A 89 4.87 11.65 13.73
N GLU A 90 5.06 12.00 15.00
CA GLU A 90 6.39 12.21 15.59
C GLU A 90 7.24 10.94 15.56
N VAL A 91 6.63 9.80 15.90
CA VAL A 91 7.25 8.48 15.85
C VAL A 91 6.44 7.59 14.89
N PRO A 92 6.77 7.61 13.59
CA PRO A 92 6.03 6.84 12.60
C PRO A 92 6.38 5.35 12.66
N GLU A 93 5.40 4.50 12.40
CA GLU A 93 5.67 3.11 12.00
C GLU A 93 6.37 3.12 10.64
N ILE A 94 7.61 2.62 10.58
CA ILE A 94 8.36 2.44 9.33
C ILE A 94 9.11 1.11 9.43
N LEU A 95 8.56 0.08 8.79
CA LEU A 95 9.07 -1.29 8.86
C LEU A 95 9.55 -1.73 7.48
N GLU A 96 10.59 -2.57 7.43
CA GLU A 96 11.07 -3.21 6.21
C GLU A 96 10.84 -4.72 6.31
N VAL A 97 10.31 -5.32 5.25
CA VAL A 97 10.18 -6.77 5.08
C VAL A 97 10.95 -7.18 3.83
N ASP A 98 11.81 -8.19 4.00
CA ASP A 98 12.55 -8.78 2.90
C ASP A 98 11.65 -9.61 1.98
N LEU A 99 11.83 -9.46 0.67
CA LEU A 99 11.11 -10.23 -0.34
C LEU A 99 12.09 -11.14 -1.08
N PRO A 100 12.35 -12.38 -0.59
CA PRO A 100 13.37 -13.28 -1.16
C PRO A 100 12.98 -13.81 -2.55
N ARG A 101 11.71 -13.76 -2.91
CA ARG A 101 11.20 -14.17 -4.22
C ARG A 101 10.21 -13.14 -4.74
N VAL A 102 10.44 -12.71 -5.97
CA VAL A 102 9.58 -11.80 -6.72
C VAL A 102 9.54 -12.30 -8.16
N ASP A 103 8.41 -12.15 -8.84
CA ASP A 103 8.33 -12.40 -10.28
C ASP A 103 9.36 -11.55 -11.04
N ASP A 104 10.10 -12.15 -11.98
CA ASP A 104 11.18 -11.49 -12.70
C ASP A 104 10.70 -10.27 -13.50
N GLY A 105 9.50 -10.36 -14.09
CA GLY A 105 8.90 -9.25 -14.84
C GLY A 105 8.60 -8.08 -13.92
N TYR A 106 8.00 -8.37 -12.76
CA TYR A 106 7.71 -7.36 -11.76
C TYR A 106 8.98 -6.76 -11.15
N LEU A 107 9.99 -7.56 -10.84
CA LEU A 107 11.28 -7.08 -10.32
C LEU A 107 11.97 -6.12 -11.31
N ARG A 108 11.97 -6.45 -12.61
CA ARG A 108 12.48 -5.56 -13.65
C ARG A 108 11.72 -4.23 -13.69
N TYR A 109 10.40 -4.27 -13.53
CA TYR A 109 9.57 -3.05 -13.44
C TYR A 109 9.94 -2.21 -12.21
N LEU A 110 10.05 -2.82 -11.03
CA LEU A 110 10.45 -2.13 -9.79
C LEU A 110 11.81 -1.44 -9.99
N ALA A 111 12.81 -2.20 -10.43
CA ALA A 111 14.17 -1.69 -10.60
C ALA A 111 14.22 -0.51 -11.59
N ARG A 112 13.54 -0.60 -12.74
CA ARG A 112 13.56 0.44 -13.77
C ARG A 112 12.84 1.72 -13.36
N THR A 113 11.73 1.63 -12.63
CA THR A 113 10.91 2.81 -12.27
C THR A 113 11.54 3.69 -11.21
N ILE A 114 12.39 3.11 -10.36
CA ILE A 114 13.10 3.82 -9.28
C ILE A 114 14.57 4.08 -9.60
N ASP A 115 15.03 3.66 -10.77
CA ASP A 115 16.34 4.04 -11.27
C ASP A 115 16.24 5.46 -11.82
N THR A 116 17.06 6.37 -11.31
CA THR A 116 17.09 7.78 -11.72
C THR A 116 17.78 7.97 -13.07
N ASP A 117 18.65 7.03 -13.44
CA ASP A 117 19.44 7.09 -14.67
C ASP A 117 18.77 6.33 -15.83
N ALA A 118 17.73 5.54 -15.52
CA ALA A 118 16.91 4.91 -16.53
C ALA A 118 15.90 5.91 -17.14
N PRO A 119 15.67 5.85 -18.46
CA PRO A 119 14.61 6.63 -19.09
C PRO A 119 13.26 6.27 -18.46
N PRO A 120 12.34 7.25 -18.32
CA PRO A 120 11.02 6.99 -17.78
C PRO A 120 10.35 5.86 -18.57
N PRO A 121 9.51 5.02 -17.92
CA PRO A 121 8.85 3.93 -18.61
C PRO A 121 8.08 4.48 -19.82
N PRO A 122 8.10 3.79 -20.98
CA PRO A 122 7.36 4.25 -22.14
C PRO A 122 5.89 4.43 -21.76
N LEU A 123 5.37 5.63 -22.03
CA LEU A 123 3.95 5.93 -21.87
C LEU A 123 3.18 5.07 -22.87
N GLY A 124 2.77 3.88 -22.45
CA GLY A 124 1.91 2.99 -23.24
C GLY A 124 2.67 1.96 -24.06
N GLY A 125 2.92 0.80 -23.46
CA GLY A 125 2.80 -0.49 -24.15
C GLY A 125 1.56 -1.15 -23.57
N GLY A 126 0.45 -1.13 -24.29
CA GLY A 126 -0.84 -1.60 -23.80
C GLY A 126 -0.76 -3.03 -23.25
N ALA A 127 -0.75 -3.16 -21.92
CA ALA A 127 -1.62 -4.15 -21.33
C ALA A 127 -3.01 -3.72 -21.78
N THR A 128 -3.56 -4.41 -22.77
CA THR A 128 -4.99 -4.34 -23.03
C THR A 128 -5.65 -4.41 -21.66
N ARG A 129 -6.41 -3.38 -21.30
CA ARG A 129 -7.43 -3.53 -20.27
C ARG A 129 -8.36 -4.61 -20.82
N ARG A 130 -7.99 -5.89 -20.64
CA ARG A 130 -8.95 -6.95 -20.69
C ARG A 130 -9.80 -6.65 -19.47
N ALA A 131 -10.88 -5.91 -19.71
CA ALA A 131 -11.89 -5.66 -18.72
C ALA A 131 -12.13 -6.99 -18.03
N ALA A 132 -11.91 -7.06 -16.72
CA ALA A 132 -12.49 -8.14 -15.94
C ALA A 132 -13.94 -8.25 -16.42
N PRO A 133 -14.43 -9.45 -16.80
CA PRO A 133 -15.80 -9.57 -17.29
C PRO A 133 -16.68 -8.88 -16.25
N ARG A 134 -17.42 -7.84 -16.68
CA ARG A 134 -18.37 -7.17 -15.81
C ARG A 134 -19.21 -8.28 -15.21
N ALA A 135 -19.07 -8.53 -13.91
CA ALA A 135 -19.97 -9.40 -13.20
C ALA A 135 -21.37 -8.88 -13.54
N ARG A 136 -22.16 -9.68 -14.27
CA ARG A 136 -23.56 -9.35 -14.53
C ARG A 136 -24.17 -9.07 -13.16
N ALA A 137 -24.60 -7.84 -12.94
CA ALA A 137 -25.35 -7.50 -11.75
C ALA A 137 -26.47 -8.53 -11.62
N ALA A 138 -26.46 -9.29 -10.52
CA ALA A 138 -27.58 -10.14 -10.18
C ALA A 138 -28.82 -9.24 -10.14
N ARG A 139 -29.83 -9.55 -10.96
CA ARG A 139 -31.13 -8.86 -10.89
C ARG A 139 -31.63 -9.01 -9.46
N PRO A 140 -32.03 -7.93 -8.77
CA PRO A 140 -32.66 -8.08 -7.46
C PRO A 140 -33.89 -8.97 -7.62
N LEU A 141 -33.96 -10.03 -6.80
CA LEU A 141 -35.15 -10.87 -6.68
C LEU A 141 -36.33 -9.96 -6.33
N GLY A 142 -37.36 -10.02 -7.16
CA GLY A 142 -38.52 -9.15 -7.09
C GLY A 142 -39.15 -9.16 -5.71
N ARG A 143 -39.49 -7.96 -5.23
CA ARG A 143 -40.39 -7.77 -4.08
C ARG A 143 -41.68 -8.57 -4.34
N THR A 144 -41.90 -9.61 -3.56
CA THR A 144 -43.19 -10.32 -3.47
C THR A 144 -44.26 -9.29 -3.09
N ARG A 145 -45.18 -9.01 -4.02
CA ARG A 145 -46.40 -8.26 -3.71
C ARG A 145 -47.29 -9.13 -2.82
N ALA A 146 -47.61 -8.65 -1.63
CA ALA A 146 -48.61 -9.25 -0.75
C ALA A 146 -50.00 -9.24 -1.44
N PRO A 147 -50.80 -10.31 -1.31
CA PRO A 147 -52.13 -10.35 -1.93
C PRO A 147 -53.12 -9.40 -1.23
N HIS A 148 -53.82 -8.64 -2.06
CA HIS A 148 -54.96 -7.80 -1.69
C HIS A 148 -56.01 -8.60 -0.91
N ARG A 149 -56.25 -8.23 0.36
CA ARG A 149 -57.47 -8.63 1.07
C ARG A 149 -58.67 -7.95 0.39
N ARG A 150 -59.51 -8.76 -0.25
CA ARG A 150 -60.85 -8.37 -0.72
C ARG A 150 -61.68 -7.91 0.47
N ARG A 151 -62.24 -6.70 0.38
CA ARG A 151 -63.33 -6.24 1.25
C ARG A 151 -64.58 -7.04 0.90
N SER A 152 -65.14 -7.74 1.88
CA SER A 152 -66.54 -8.16 1.90
C SER A 152 -67.35 -7.11 2.66
N ARG A 153 -68.55 -6.86 2.11
CA ARG A 153 -69.69 -6.04 2.58
C ARG A 153 -69.69 -5.62 4.04
#